data_AF-S7J9V3-F1
#
_entry.id   AF-S7J9V3-F1
#
_cell.length_a   1.000
_cell.length_b   1.000
_cell.length_c   1.000
_cell.angle_alpha   90.00
_cell.angle_beta   90.00
_cell.angle_gamma   90.00
#
_symmetry.space_group_name_H-M   'P 1'
#
loop_
_entity.id
_entity.type
_entity.pdbx_description
1 polymer ?
#
loop_
_entity_poly.entity_id
_entity_poly.type
_entity_poly.pdbx_seq_one_letter_code
_entity_poly.pdbx_strand_id
1 'polypeptide(L)'
;MPGEMDLEKLKAMVDDFGSDIVVKAIDRAVTRNKRSLAYIHGILKSWQTGGYDDENTAQPQPTPRNSKKEAIDVVNRLMAEYQAQEQKGETKDDNGNIDPASDWSFATGVQK
;
A
#
# COMPACT_ATOMS: atom_id res chain seq x y z
N MET A 1 -34.87 18.95 -2.45
CA MET A 1 -34.69 20.38 -2.77
C MET A 1 -34.02 21.03 -1.57
N PRO A 2 -32.88 21.70 -1.71
CA PRO A 2 -32.34 22.51 -0.62
C PRO A 2 -33.40 23.56 -0.22
N GLY A 3 -33.60 23.73 1.08
CA GLY A 3 -34.56 24.70 1.60
C GLY A 3 -34.05 26.14 1.43
N GLU A 4 -34.92 27.14 1.54
CA GLU A 4 -34.54 28.55 1.41
C GLU A 4 -33.44 28.95 2.43
N MET A 5 -33.48 28.37 3.63
CA MET A 5 -32.43 28.52 4.66
C MET A 5 -31.05 27.96 4.26
N ASP A 6 -31.00 27.03 3.32
CA ASP A 6 -29.75 26.43 2.88
C ASP A 6 -28.95 27.41 2.00
N LEU A 7 -29.66 28.25 1.23
CA LEU A 7 -29.04 29.26 0.38
C LEU A 7 -28.45 30.41 1.19
N GLU A 8 -29.14 30.87 2.24
CA GLU A 8 -28.63 31.91 3.13
C GLU A 8 -27.37 31.47 3.87
N LYS A 9 -27.36 30.23 4.37
CA LYS A 9 -26.17 29.65 5.01
C LYS A 9 -25.00 29.53 4.05
N LEU A 10 -25.27 29.15 2.80
CA LEU A 10 -24.22 29.07 1.79
C LEU A 10 -23.62 30.45 1.50
N LYS A 11 -24.47 31.49 1.40
CA LYS A 11 -24.00 32.88 1.23
C LYS A 11 -23.13 33.33 2.41
N ALA A 12 -23.55 33.06 3.64
CA ALA A 12 -22.75 33.38 4.82
C ALA A 12 -21.37 32.68 4.80
N MET A 13 -21.31 31.40 4.40
CA MET A 13 -20.03 30.71 4.24
C MET A 13 -19.15 31.32 3.14
N VAL A 14 -19.75 31.81 2.05
CA VAL A 14 -19.00 32.49 0.98
C VAL A 14 -18.43 33.82 1.47
N ASP A 15 -19.17 34.56 2.29
CA ASP A 15 -18.70 35.82 2.88
C ASP A 15 -17.58 35.59 3.91
N ASP A 16 -17.67 34.52 4.71
CA ASP A 16 -16.69 34.21 5.78
C ASP A 16 -15.39 33.58 5.26
N PHE A 17 -15.47 32.63 4.33
CA PHE A 17 -14.33 31.83 3.86
C PHE A 17 -13.85 32.20 2.46
N GLY A 18 -14.67 32.90 1.67
CA GLY A 18 -14.43 33.19 0.27
C GLY A 18 -15.01 32.14 -0.69
N SER A 19 -15.45 32.59 -1.85
CA SER A 19 -16.12 31.76 -2.87
C SER A 19 -15.28 30.58 -3.32
N ASP A 20 -13.98 30.78 -3.53
CA ASP A 20 -13.08 29.76 -4.09
C ASP A 20 -12.94 28.56 -3.15
N ILE A 21 -12.89 28.83 -1.84
CA ILE A 21 -12.76 27.78 -0.83
C ILE A 21 -14.09 27.03 -0.69
N VAL A 22 -15.23 27.72 -0.73
CA VAL A 22 -16.56 27.09 -0.66
C VAL A 22 -16.82 26.19 -1.86
N VAL A 23 -16.46 26.62 -3.08
CA VAL A 23 -16.61 25.79 -4.29
C VAL A 23 -15.80 24.50 -4.17
N LYS A 24 -14.54 24.59 -3.72
CA LYS A 24 -13.70 23.41 -3.49
C LYS A 24 -14.29 22.47 -2.43
N ALA A 25 -14.85 23.02 -1.35
CA ALA A 25 -15.51 22.20 -0.32
C ALA A 25 -16.78 21.49 -0.85
N ILE A 26 -17.50 22.12 -1.78
CA ILE A 26 -18.64 21.50 -2.47
C ILE A 26 -18.16 20.34 -3.36
N ASP A 27 -17.11 20.54 -4.16
CA ASP A 27 -16.56 19.48 -5.02
C ASP A 27 -16.06 18.28 -4.20
N ARG A 28 -15.41 18.54 -3.06
CA ARG A 28 -15.01 17.53 -2.08
C ARG A 28 -16.21 16.74 -1.55
N ALA A 29 -17.29 17.46 -1.21
CA ALA A 29 -18.53 16.87 -0.72
C ALA A 29 -19.24 16.02 -1.79
N VAL A 30 -19.21 16.45 -3.06
CA VAL A 30 -19.74 15.72 -4.22
C VAL A 30 -18.94 14.43 -4.45
N THR A 31 -17.61 14.52 -4.47
CA THR A 31 -16.70 13.37 -4.66
C THR A 31 -16.89 12.31 -3.57
N ARG A 32 -17.18 12.73 -2.34
CA ARG A 32 -17.49 11.83 -1.21
C ARG A 32 -18.96 11.39 -1.14
N ASN A 33 -19.80 11.83 -2.08
CA ASN A 33 -21.24 11.59 -2.12
C ASN A 33 -21.99 12.06 -0.84
N LYS A 34 -21.50 13.10 -0.18
CA LYS A 34 -22.05 13.69 1.06
C LYS A 34 -22.36 15.18 0.87
N ARG A 35 -23.29 15.49 -0.04
CA ARG A 35 -23.66 16.86 -0.46
C ARG A 35 -24.54 17.60 0.56
N SER A 36 -24.21 17.54 1.84
CA SER A 36 -24.94 18.26 2.90
C SER A 36 -24.18 19.51 3.35
N LEU A 37 -24.90 20.58 3.66
CA LEU A 37 -24.32 21.83 4.17
C LEU A 37 -23.49 21.61 5.44
N ALA A 38 -23.96 20.75 6.33
CA ALA A 38 -23.22 20.40 7.54
C ALA A 38 -21.86 19.75 7.21
N TYR A 39 -21.80 18.93 6.17
CA TYR A 39 -20.54 18.30 5.73
C TYR A 39 -19.61 19.33 5.08
N ILE A 40 -20.13 20.20 4.21
CA ILE A 40 -19.38 21.30 3.60
C ILE A 40 -18.78 22.22 4.68
N HIS A 41 -19.57 22.63 5.68
CA HIS A 41 -19.10 23.45 6.79
C HIS A 41 -18.01 22.74 7.62
N GLY A 42 -18.12 21.43 7.81
CA GLY A 42 -17.08 20.62 8.47
C GLY A 42 -15.74 20.64 7.70
N ILE A 43 -15.80 20.57 6.36
CA ILE A 43 -14.61 20.66 5.50
C ILE A 43 -13.97 22.06 5.64
N LEU A 44 -14.77 23.12 5.55
CA LEU A 44 -14.29 24.50 5.69
C LEU A 44 -13.58 24.73 7.03
N LYS A 45 -14.18 24.26 8.14
CA LYS A 45 -13.57 24.37 9.47
C LYS A 45 -12.28 23.56 9.59
N SER A 46 -12.22 22.38 8.98
CA SER A 46 -10.99 21.58 8.91
C SER A 46 -9.88 22.34 8.20
N TRP A 47 -10.18 22.99 7.07
CA TRP A 47 -9.21 23.77 6.32
C TRP A 47 -8.76 25.04 7.05
N GLN A 48 -9.66 25.68 7.79
CA GLN A 48 -9.30 26.82 8.65
C GLN A 48 -8.32 26.43 9.77
N THR A 49 -8.43 25.19 10.30
CA THR A 49 -7.63 24.74 11.45
C THR A 49 -6.31 24.07 11.04
N GLY A 50 -6.35 23.24 10.00
CA GLY A 50 -5.23 22.37 9.61
C GLY A 50 -4.54 22.76 8.30
N GLY A 51 -4.98 23.82 7.62
CA GLY A 51 -4.56 24.13 6.27
C GLY A 51 -5.32 23.32 5.21
N TYR A 52 -5.19 23.75 3.96
CA TYR A 52 -5.90 23.17 2.82
C TYR A 52 -5.41 21.75 2.53
N ASP A 53 -6.31 20.77 2.67
CA ASP A 53 -6.07 19.37 2.31
C ASP A 53 -6.43 19.17 0.84
N ASP A 54 -5.42 19.21 -0.04
CA ASP A 54 -5.63 18.91 -1.45
C ASP A 54 -5.83 17.41 -1.61
N GLU A 55 -7.02 17.05 -2.07
CA GLU A 55 -7.44 15.67 -2.25
C GLU A 55 -6.64 14.87 -3.27
N ASN A 56 -5.88 15.56 -4.13
CA ASN A 56 -4.94 14.94 -5.04
C ASN A 56 -3.61 14.55 -4.38
N THR A 57 -3.38 15.01 -3.14
CA THR A 57 -2.21 14.68 -2.33
C THR A 57 -2.53 13.67 -1.23
N ALA A 58 -3.55 12.82 -1.43
CA ALA A 58 -3.80 11.65 -0.60
C ALA A 58 -2.55 10.76 -0.59
N GLN A 59 -1.63 11.08 0.31
CA GLN A 59 -0.48 10.29 0.67
C GLN A 59 -0.99 8.88 0.95
N PRO A 60 -0.37 7.85 0.37
CA PRO A 60 -0.72 6.48 0.73
C PRO A 60 -0.61 6.38 2.24
N GLN A 61 -1.75 6.05 2.88
CA GLN A 61 -1.81 5.81 4.31
C GLN A 61 -0.59 4.98 4.72
N PRO A 62 0.18 5.38 5.73
CA PRO A 62 1.31 4.59 6.18
C PRO A 62 0.76 3.25 6.68
N THR A 63 0.86 2.23 5.83
CA THR A 63 0.61 0.85 6.22
C THR A 63 1.47 0.55 7.44
N PRO A 64 0.96 -0.18 8.45
CA PRO A 64 1.69 -0.43 9.68
C PRO A 64 3.07 -1.01 9.35
N ARG A 65 4.11 -0.26 9.70
CA ARG A 65 5.53 -0.52 9.36
C ARG A 65 6.06 -1.86 9.91
N ASN A 66 5.24 -2.60 10.64
CA ASN A 66 5.60 -3.89 11.25
C ASN A 66 5.56 -5.05 10.24
N SER A 67 4.62 -5.05 9.28
CA SER A 67 4.45 -6.21 8.37
C SER A 67 5.66 -6.47 7.47
N LYS A 68 6.39 -5.41 7.08
CA LYS A 68 7.61 -5.55 6.26
C LYS A 68 8.79 -6.10 7.08
N LYS A 69 8.92 -5.75 8.35
CA LYS A 69 10.02 -6.24 9.21
C LYS A 69 9.88 -7.72 9.50
N GLU A 70 8.67 -8.17 9.85
CA GLU A 70 8.38 -9.58 10.10
C GLU A 70 8.65 -10.43 8.85
N ALA A 71 8.24 -9.95 7.67
CA ALA A 71 8.54 -10.62 6.41
C ALA A 71 10.06 -10.71 6.14
N ILE A 72 10.82 -9.67 6.44
CA ILE A 72 12.27 -9.65 6.27
C ILE A 72 12.96 -10.63 7.22
N ASP A 73 12.53 -10.68 8.50
CA ASP A 73 13.12 -11.58 9.49
C ASP A 73 12.87 -13.05 9.14
N VAL A 74 11.68 -13.38 8.62
CA VAL A 74 11.38 -14.73 8.12
C VAL A 74 12.30 -15.13 6.96
N VAL A 75 12.52 -14.23 6.01
CA VAL A 75 13.42 -14.49 4.86
C VAL A 75 14.86 -14.68 5.32
N ASN A 76 15.36 -13.82 6.22
CA ASN A 76 16.72 -13.91 6.74
C ASN A 76 16.96 -15.22 7.49
N ARG A 77 15.98 -15.67 8.27
CA ARG A 77 16.03 -16.97 8.96
C ARG A 77 16.09 -18.14 7.97
N LEU A 78 15.23 -18.12 6.95
CA LEU A 78 15.18 -19.19 5.95
C LEU A 78 16.49 -19.29 5.14
N MET A 79 17.07 -18.14 4.76
CA MET A 79 18.37 -18.09 4.09
C MET A 79 19.49 -18.70 4.94
N ALA A 80 19.51 -18.44 6.25
CA ALA A 80 20.49 -19.01 7.15
C ALA A 80 20.33 -20.53 7.34
N GLU A 81 19.09 -21.03 7.42
CA GLU A 81 18.79 -22.46 7.52
C GLU A 81 19.24 -23.22 6.26
N TYR A 82 19.04 -22.65 5.07
CA TYR A 82 19.51 -23.23 3.80
C TYR A 82 21.04 -23.31 3.73
N GLN A 83 21.74 -22.21 4.02
CA GLN A 83 23.21 -22.19 3.99
C GLN A 83 23.84 -23.14 5.02
N ALA A 84 23.18 -23.32 6.17
CA ALA A 84 23.61 -24.29 7.17
C ALA A 84 23.34 -25.74 6.74
N GLN A 85 22.29 -25.99 5.95
CA GLN A 85 22.05 -27.29 5.33
C GLN A 85 23.09 -27.61 4.25
N GLU A 86 23.48 -26.64 3.45
CA GLU A 86 24.56 -26.81 2.45
C GLU A 86 25.89 -27.19 3.11
N GLN A 87 26.20 -26.63 4.28
CA GLN A 87 27.41 -26.97 5.03
C GLN A 87 27.29 -28.28 5.84
N LYS A 88 26.07 -28.74 6.17
CA LYS A 88 25.81 -30.01 6.87
C LYS A 88 25.70 -31.21 5.95
N GLY A 89 25.47 -31.01 4.64
CA GLY A 89 25.51 -32.07 3.63
C GLY A 89 26.90 -32.65 3.38
N GLU A 90 27.95 -32.07 3.96
CA GLU A 90 29.33 -32.56 3.82
C GLU A 90 29.71 -33.53 4.97
N THR A 91 28.88 -34.56 5.19
CA THR A 91 29.43 -35.80 5.74
C THR A 91 30.16 -36.49 4.61
N LYS A 92 31.49 -36.58 4.75
CA LYS A 92 32.38 -37.38 3.90
C LYS A 92 31.82 -38.79 3.74
N ASP A 93 31.23 -39.05 2.59
CA ASP A 93 31.07 -40.39 2.07
C ASP A 93 32.30 -40.66 1.20
N ASP A 94 33.38 -41.14 1.83
CA ASP A 94 34.48 -41.81 1.15
C ASP A 94 33.92 -43.04 0.43
N ASN A 95 33.43 -42.92 -0.82
CA ASN A 95 33.33 -44.03 -1.77
C ASN A 95 33.01 -43.55 -3.20
N GLY A 96 34.02 -43.62 -4.06
CA GLY A 96 33.85 -43.78 -5.51
C GLY A 96 33.63 -42.48 -6.28
N ASN A 97 34.65 -42.08 -7.02
CA ASN A 97 34.56 -41.15 -8.15
C ASN A 97 33.47 -41.62 -9.14
N ILE A 98 32.23 -41.19 -8.92
CA ILE A 98 31.11 -41.38 -9.84
C ILE A 98 31.07 -40.11 -10.71
N ASP A 99 31.59 -40.26 -11.93
CA ASP A 99 31.48 -39.25 -12.97
C ASP A 99 29.99 -38.97 -13.25
N PRO A 100 29.52 -37.72 -13.11
CA PRO A 100 28.12 -37.34 -13.36
C PRO A 100 27.63 -37.64 -14.79
N ALA A 101 28.53 -37.94 -15.72
CA ALA A 101 28.18 -38.42 -17.06
C ALA A 101 27.69 -39.89 -17.09
N SER A 102 27.96 -40.67 -16.04
CA SER A 102 27.62 -42.10 -16.01
C SER A 102 26.13 -42.36 -15.73
N ASP A 103 25.43 -41.44 -15.05
CA ASP A 103 24.03 -41.64 -14.63
C ASP A 103 23.01 -41.47 -15.78
N TRP A 104 23.40 -40.86 -16.90
CA TRP A 104 22.53 -40.69 -18.08
C TRP A 104 22.77 -41.73 -19.18
N SER A 105 23.80 -42.57 -19.02
CA SER A 105 24.24 -43.51 -20.05
C SER A 105 23.34 -44.77 -20.18
N PHE A 106 22.35 -44.95 -19.29
CA PHE A 106 21.34 -46.02 -19.41
C PHE A 106 20.14 -45.63 -20.30
N ALA A 107 19.92 -44.33 -20.55
CA ALA A 107 18.69 -43.82 -21.18
C ALA A 107 18.81 -43.59 -22.70
N THR A 108 20.02 -43.60 -23.26
CA THR A 108 20.21 -43.57 -24.71
C THR A 108 20.59 -44.96 -25.19
N GLY A 109 19.58 -45.73 -25.61
CA GLY A 109 19.77 -46.96 -26.36
C GLY A 109 20.43 -46.68 -27.72
N VAL A 110 21.74 -46.43 -27.73
CA VAL A 110 22.58 -46.60 -28.91
C VAL A 110 22.93 -48.08 -28.98
N GLN A 111 22.04 -48.83 -29.63
CA GLN A 111 22.34 -50.17 -30.12
C GLN A 111 23.29 -50.03 -31.32
N LYS A 112 24.41 -50.74 -31.27
CA LYS A 112 25.37 -50.93 -32.36
C LYS A 112 24.83 -51.91 -33.40
#